data_AF-A0A2N7WGM5-F1
#
_entry.id   AF-A0A2N7WGM5-F1
#
_cell.length_a   1.000
_cell.length_b   1.000
_cell.length_c   1.000
_cell.angle_alpha   90.00
_cell.angle_beta   90.00
_cell.angle_gamma   90.00
#
_symmetry.space_group_name_H-M   'P 1'
#
loop_
_entity.id
_entity.type
_entity.pdbx_description
1 polymer ?
#
loop_
_entity_poly.entity_id
_entity_poly.type
_entity_poly.pdbx_seq_one_letter_code
_entity_poly.pdbx_strand_id
1 'polypeptide(L)'
;MGKLKNAFLAESVSTPKGLLAQDAAAPARRHEDGRGGALRDAPPRTNRGDTEKAPLATVERLQLVVTESGEIKTIAVRVPCGDQVAMIDTLRFTVSERTFCKTAGRELVSDDEFICEASHIMTDIFGFGITKDLQVRRDFYLSAWELGNAYGYVAIGGSSQRGTILVNLTGQGCIAAKDGWEGRLYDFLAQTAARPTITRVDLAHDCMQGEYTVDQADQWYDDGLFTASGRAPSHEHRGDWRNPRGKGRSLYVGRRKNGKMCRVYEKGMEQGDETSPWVRFEVEVRNDKRVIPLDVLLDPSGYFVGAYPCLRFFEHARTPQRIEVKQKAAEINVDASLRNILISYGKYAAVLRPLMGDEAFLDAITSKSGEWPMRLKVPGYEFCETPIHKRDVPQAFNDLDPSDDGWPEEQVFRPADICTGVNYEVSERSEGLGNEGEQGHDGKRHGFR
;
A
#
# COMPACT_ATOMS: atom_id res chain seq x y z
N MET A 1 45.24 -47.31 -20.96
CA MET A 1 46.57 -46.69 -21.08
C MET A 1 46.40 -45.19 -20.89
N GLY A 2 47.08 -44.39 -20.05
CA GLY A 2 48.26 -44.50 -19.19
C GLY A 2 48.71 -43.04 -18.95
N LYS A 3 48.26 -42.37 -17.87
CA LYS A 3 49.04 -41.84 -16.72
C LYS A 3 50.43 -41.24 -17.04
N LEU A 4 50.55 -39.92 -16.82
CA LEU A 4 51.78 -39.15 -16.48
C LEU A 4 51.28 -37.94 -15.65
N LYS A 5 51.34 -37.93 -14.31
CA LYS A 5 52.45 -37.66 -13.34
C LYS A 5 52.90 -36.19 -13.22
N ASN A 6 52.50 -35.62 -12.08
CA ASN A 6 53.00 -34.52 -11.23
C ASN A 6 54.38 -33.90 -11.49
N ALA A 7 54.47 -32.59 -11.24
CA ALA A 7 55.56 -31.97 -10.49
C ALA A 7 55.05 -30.80 -9.63
N PHE A 8 55.33 -30.88 -8.33
CA PHE A 8 55.22 -29.83 -7.31
C PHE A 8 56.42 -28.87 -7.41
N LEU A 9 56.24 -27.58 -7.10
CA LEU A 9 57.22 -26.85 -6.29
C LEU A 9 56.52 -25.71 -5.53
N ALA A 10 56.75 -25.70 -4.22
CA ALA A 10 56.35 -24.67 -3.27
C ALA A 10 57.50 -23.66 -3.11
N GLU A 11 57.19 -22.40 -2.87
CA GLU A 11 58.14 -21.47 -2.25
C GLU A 11 57.42 -20.43 -1.39
N SER A 12 58.17 -19.91 -0.44
CA SER A 12 57.78 -19.61 0.94
C SER A 12 57.66 -18.12 1.25
N VAL A 13 56.89 -17.88 2.32
CA VAL A 13 56.76 -16.69 3.17
C VAL A 13 58.09 -15.94 3.44
N SER A 14 58.09 -14.61 3.37
CA SER A 14 58.81 -13.77 4.35
C SER A 14 58.17 -12.39 4.51
N THR A 15 58.03 -11.99 5.77
CA THR A 15 57.56 -10.69 6.28
C THR A 15 58.69 -9.65 6.27
N PRO A 16 58.38 -8.36 6.44
CA PRO A 16 59.13 -7.59 7.42
C PRO A 16 58.22 -6.84 8.43
N LYS A 17 58.68 -6.82 9.68
CA LYS A 17 58.15 -6.09 10.85
C LYS A 17 58.96 -4.81 11.11
N GLY A 18 58.26 -3.79 11.62
CA GLY A 18 58.75 -2.77 12.57
C GLY A 18 59.52 -1.60 11.93
N LEU A 19 59.48 -0.35 12.41
CA LEU A 19 59.02 0.27 13.65
C LEU A 19 59.08 1.81 13.37
N LEU A 20 58.15 2.66 13.78
CA LEU A 20 58.31 3.55 14.95
C LEU A 20 57.09 4.50 15.07
N ALA A 21 56.59 4.61 16.29
CA ALA A 21 55.59 5.58 16.75
C ALA A 21 56.26 6.92 17.10
N GLN A 22 55.52 8.03 16.99
CA GLN A 22 55.68 9.24 17.81
C GLN A 22 54.34 10.00 17.93
N ASP A 23 54.24 10.70 19.05
CA ASP A 23 53.07 11.09 19.82
C ASP A 23 52.33 12.38 19.40
N ALA A 24 51.08 12.43 19.86
CA ALA A 24 50.29 13.54 20.40
C ALA A 24 50.73 15.01 20.18
N ALA A 25 49.76 15.85 19.75
CA ALA A 25 49.39 17.09 20.47
C ALA A 25 48.12 17.74 19.86
N ALA A 26 47.15 18.05 20.73
CA ALA A 26 46.12 19.06 20.48
C ALA A 26 46.70 20.47 20.65
N PRO A 27 46.13 21.48 19.97
CA PRO A 27 45.66 22.68 20.69
C PRO A 27 44.41 23.28 20.02
N ALA A 28 43.69 24.29 20.50
CA ALA A 28 43.45 24.89 21.80
C ALA A 28 42.21 25.77 21.58
N ARG A 29 41.37 25.89 22.60
CA ARG A 29 40.21 26.79 22.61
C ARG A 29 40.71 28.24 22.56
N ARG A 30 40.09 29.09 21.75
CA ARG A 30 40.14 30.55 21.90
C ARG A 30 38.76 31.08 22.25
N HIS A 31 38.70 31.73 23.40
CA HIS A 31 37.69 32.71 23.78
C HIS A 31 38.07 34.03 23.13
N GLU A 32 37.11 34.74 22.54
CA GLU A 32 37.13 36.20 22.48
C GLU A 32 35.70 36.74 22.42
N ASP A 33 35.40 37.64 23.36
CA ASP A 33 34.17 38.41 23.50
C ASP A 33 34.06 39.50 22.43
N GLY A 34 32.86 39.76 21.93
CA GLY A 34 32.58 40.90 21.06
C GLY A 34 31.10 41.14 20.80
N ARG A 35 30.52 42.09 21.55
CA ARG A 35 29.11 42.53 21.51
C ARG A 35 28.70 43.18 20.18
N GLY A 36 27.49 42.90 19.70
CA GLY A 36 26.77 43.70 18.69
C GLY A 36 25.47 43.00 18.25
N GLY A 37 24.30 43.58 18.53
CA GLY A 37 23.01 42.88 18.57
C GLY A 37 22.06 42.95 17.37
N ALA A 38 20.82 42.49 17.64
CA ALA A 38 19.60 42.39 16.81
C ALA A 38 19.58 41.16 15.87
N LEU A 39 18.70 40.16 16.01
CA LEU A 39 17.23 40.19 15.99
C LEU A 39 16.63 39.00 16.78
N ARG A 40 15.37 39.10 17.22
CA ARG A 40 14.66 38.02 17.94
C ARG A 40 14.39 36.83 17.02
N ASP A 41 15.18 35.77 17.14
CA ASP A 41 14.88 34.49 16.52
C ASP A 41 13.67 33.83 17.20
N ALA A 42 12.70 33.47 16.36
CA ALA A 42 11.63 32.55 16.74
C ALA A 42 12.25 31.21 17.17
N PRO A 43 11.63 30.47 18.11
CA PRO A 43 12.17 29.18 18.52
C PRO A 43 12.22 28.23 17.31
N PRO A 44 13.25 27.37 17.20
CA PRO A 44 13.36 26.43 16.09
C PRO A 44 12.12 25.54 16.04
N ARG A 45 11.53 25.42 14.84
CA ARG A 45 10.46 24.46 14.59
C ARG A 45 11.04 23.04 14.69
N THR A 46 10.74 22.42 15.83
CA THR A 46 10.75 20.98 16.10
C THR A 46 12.12 20.28 16.02
N ASN A 47 12.59 19.83 17.18
CA ASN A 47 13.62 18.80 17.29
C ASN A 47 13.00 17.45 16.85
N ARG A 48 13.02 17.12 15.55
CA ARG A 48 12.81 15.74 15.14
C ARG A 48 14.06 14.96 15.51
N GLY A 49 13.92 14.03 16.45
CA GLY A 49 14.89 12.97 16.62
C GLY A 49 14.84 12.09 15.37
N ASP A 50 15.59 12.47 14.34
CA ASP A 50 15.85 11.62 13.18
C ASP A 50 16.79 10.51 13.64
N THR A 51 16.23 9.38 14.09
CA THR A 51 16.91 8.11 13.82
C THR A 51 16.84 7.91 12.31
N GLU A 52 17.84 8.40 11.58
CA GLU A 52 17.96 8.18 10.13
C GLU A 52 17.90 6.67 9.87
N LYS A 53 16.78 6.21 9.31
CA LYS A 53 16.66 4.82 8.84
C LYS A 53 17.62 4.64 7.67
N ALA A 54 18.34 3.53 7.67
CA ALA A 54 19.28 3.20 6.61
C ALA A 54 18.57 3.18 5.24
N PRO A 55 19.25 3.63 4.17
CA PRO A 55 18.69 3.56 2.82
C PRO A 55 18.44 2.11 2.41
N LEU A 56 17.28 1.85 1.79
CA LEU A 56 16.91 0.52 1.32
C LEU A 56 17.49 0.20 -0.07
N ALA A 57 17.84 1.23 -0.83
CA ALA A 57 18.49 1.13 -2.12
C ALA A 57 19.15 2.46 -2.49
N THR A 58 20.28 2.39 -3.17
CA THR A 58 21.12 3.52 -3.62
C THR A 58 21.28 3.51 -5.13
N VAL A 59 21.67 4.65 -5.70
CA VAL A 59 22.06 4.74 -7.12
C VAL A 59 23.57 4.49 -7.22
N GLU A 60 23.97 3.22 -7.31
CA GLU A 60 25.38 2.83 -7.30
C GLU A 60 25.94 2.51 -8.69
N ARG A 61 25.10 2.12 -9.66
CA ARG A 61 25.58 1.57 -10.93
C ARG A 61 25.11 2.38 -12.13
N LEU A 62 26.08 2.95 -12.85
CA LEU A 62 25.89 3.40 -14.22
C LEU A 62 26.05 2.19 -15.14
N GLN A 63 24.96 1.74 -15.75
CA GLN A 63 24.98 0.69 -16.76
C GLN A 63 25.15 1.32 -18.13
N LEU A 64 26.18 0.90 -18.86
CA LEU A 64 26.36 1.26 -20.27
C LEU A 64 25.53 0.29 -21.12
N VAL A 65 24.70 0.86 -21.99
CA VAL A 65 23.90 0.15 -22.98
C VAL A 65 24.33 0.62 -24.35
N VAL A 66 24.71 -0.32 -25.21
CA VAL A 66 24.98 -0.06 -26.62
C VAL A 66 23.69 -0.34 -27.38
N THR A 67 23.10 0.70 -27.98
CA THR A 67 21.85 0.56 -28.74
C THR A 67 22.08 -0.14 -30.08
N GLU A 68 20.99 -0.56 -30.74
CA GLU A 68 21.02 -1.05 -32.13
C GLU A 68 21.68 -0.05 -33.10
N SER A 69 21.58 1.26 -32.83
CA SER A 69 22.24 2.32 -33.61
C SER A 69 23.74 2.48 -33.32
N GLY A 70 24.29 1.75 -32.35
CA GLY A 70 25.67 1.88 -31.87
C GLY A 70 25.90 3.04 -30.90
N GLU A 71 24.84 3.70 -30.43
CA GLU A 71 24.92 4.77 -29.43
C GLU A 71 25.17 4.19 -28.04
N ILE A 72 26.09 4.81 -27.28
CA ILE A 72 26.34 4.42 -25.89
C ILE A 72 25.45 5.27 -24.98
N LYS A 73 24.46 4.62 -24.38
CA LYS A 73 23.56 5.20 -23.39
C LYS A 73 24.03 4.83 -21.98
N THR A 74 24.16 5.82 -21.11
CA THR A 74 24.44 5.60 -19.68
C THR A 74 23.13 5.62 -18.90
N ILE A 75 22.88 4.57 -18.12
CA ILE A 75 21.63 4.38 -17.39
C ILE A 75 21.93 4.26 -15.91
N ALA A 76 21.35 5.14 -15.11
CA ALA A 76 21.39 5.03 -13.67
C ALA A 76 20.51 3.86 -13.22
N VAL A 77 21.09 2.92 -12.47
CA VAL A 77 20.39 1.77 -11.90
C VAL A 77 20.37 1.91 -10.39
N ARG A 78 19.18 1.78 -9.83
CA ARG A 78 18.96 1.71 -8.39
C ARG A 78 19.15 0.27 -7.92
N VAL A 79 20.02 0.05 -6.94
CA VAL A 79 20.39 -1.28 -6.45
C VAL A 79 19.95 -1.41 -4.99
N PRO A 80 19.32 -2.53 -4.59
CA PRO A 80 19.01 -2.81 -3.18
C PRO A 80 20.26 -2.75 -2.29
N CYS A 81 20.11 -2.24 -1.07
CA CYS A 81 21.19 -2.10 -0.09
C CYS A 81 20.91 -2.89 1.20
N GLY A 82 21.96 -3.08 1.99
CA GLY A 82 21.88 -3.77 3.27
C GLY A 82 21.51 -5.23 3.08
N ASP A 83 20.41 -5.67 3.71
CA ASP A 83 19.87 -7.02 3.61
C ASP A 83 18.80 -7.16 2.52
N GLN A 84 18.47 -6.08 1.79
CA GLN A 84 17.39 -6.08 0.81
C GLN A 84 17.81 -6.77 -0.50
N VAL A 85 16.87 -7.48 -1.10
CA VAL A 85 16.97 -8.02 -2.47
C VAL A 85 16.04 -7.30 -3.44
N ALA A 86 15.01 -6.58 -2.99
CA ALA A 86 14.11 -5.85 -3.86
C ALA A 86 14.06 -4.36 -3.52
N MET A 87 13.77 -3.53 -4.52
CA MET A 87 13.58 -2.08 -4.36
C MET A 87 12.21 -1.64 -4.83
N ILE A 88 11.78 -0.46 -4.37
CA ILE A 88 10.59 0.20 -4.89
C ILE A 88 10.92 0.87 -6.23
N ASP A 89 10.16 0.52 -7.27
CA ASP A 89 10.31 1.01 -8.65
C ASP A 89 9.10 1.85 -9.11
N THR A 90 8.05 1.96 -8.31
CA THR A 90 6.98 2.94 -8.45
C THR A 90 6.22 2.99 -7.13
N LEU A 91 5.80 4.20 -6.72
CA LEU A 91 4.96 4.37 -5.53
C LEU A 91 3.84 5.36 -5.82
N ARG A 92 2.64 5.04 -5.36
CA ARG A 92 1.50 5.94 -5.38
C ARG A 92 0.79 5.89 -4.05
N PHE A 93 0.57 7.05 -3.46
CA PHE A 93 -0.18 7.16 -2.22
C PHE A 93 -1.13 8.35 -2.24
N THR A 94 -2.13 8.30 -1.38
CA THR A 94 -3.02 9.42 -1.11
C THR A 94 -2.95 9.80 0.36
N VAL A 95 -3.12 11.09 0.63
CA VAL A 95 -3.30 11.65 1.98
C VAL A 95 -4.46 12.62 1.95
N SER A 96 -5.11 12.88 3.09
CA SER A 96 -6.16 13.91 3.16
C SER A 96 -5.56 15.30 3.06
N GLU A 97 -6.30 16.25 2.46
CA GLU A 97 -5.97 17.69 2.44
C GLU A 97 -5.64 18.23 3.85
N ARG A 98 -6.33 17.74 4.89
CA ARG A 98 -6.05 18.06 6.30
C ARG A 98 -4.60 17.82 6.72
N THR A 99 -3.90 16.90 6.05
CA THR A 99 -2.46 16.67 6.23
C THR A 99 -1.67 17.95 6.04
N PHE A 100 -1.98 18.70 4.99
CA PHE A 100 -1.23 19.90 4.63
C PHE A 100 -1.67 21.12 5.44
N CYS A 101 -2.93 21.20 5.87
CA CYS A 101 -3.32 22.17 6.91
C CYS A 101 -2.51 21.94 8.21
N LYS A 102 -2.32 20.67 8.60
CA LYS A 102 -1.53 20.31 9.78
C LYS A 102 -0.05 20.66 9.64
N THR A 103 0.58 20.38 8.48
CA THR A 103 2.00 20.70 8.28
C THR A 103 2.24 22.20 8.14
N ALA A 104 1.33 22.93 7.48
CA ALA A 104 1.40 24.38 7.38
C ALA A 104 1.15 25.09 8.72
N GLY A 105 0.43 24.43 9.64
CA GLY A 105 0.03 25.00 10.92
C GLY A 105 -1.10 26.04 10.81
N ARG A 106 -1.85 26.02 9.70
CA ARG A 106 -2.98 26.90 9.41
C ARG A 106 -3.95 26.22 8.46
N GLU A 107 -5.17 26.72 8.36
CA GLU A 107 -6.09 26.26 7.33
C GLU A 107 -5.61 26.73 5.95
N LEU A 108 -5.64 25.81 4.98
CA LEU A 108 -5.37 26.08 3.57
C LEU A 108 -6.71 26.05 2.83
N VAL A 109 -6.90 26.94 1.86
CA VAL A 109 -8.20 27.13 1.19
C VAL A 109 -8.12 26.86 -0.32
N SER A 110 -7.05 27.30 -0.98
CA SER A 110 -6.92 27.13 -2.43
C SER A 110 -6.05 25.93 -2.81
N ASP A 111 -6.29 25.37 -3.98
CA ASP A 111 -5.46 24.29 -4.55
C ASP A 111 -3.98 24.70 -4.59
N ASP A 112 -3.67 25.96 -4.94
CA ASP A 112 -2.29 26.47 -4.98
C ASP A 112 -1.60 26.45 -3.61
N GLU A 113 -2.34 26.74 -2.52
CA GLU A 113 -1.80 26.65 -1.16
C GLU A 113 -1.49 25.19 -0.77
N PHE A 114 -2.41 24.28 -1.08
CA PHE A 114 -2.20 22.84 -0.86
C PHE A 114 -1.02 22.31 -1.65
N ILE A 115 -0.89 22.71 -2.92
CA ILE A 115 0.20 22.30 -3.80
C ILE A 115 1.53 22.90 -3.34
N CYS A 116 1.55 24.16 -2.90
CA CYS A 116 2.76 24.78 -2.33
C CYS A 116 3.25 24.02 -1.10
N GLU A 117 2.36 23.71 -0.16
CA GLU A 117 2.72 22.97 1.04
C GLU A 117 3.11 21.52 0.72
N ALA A 118 2.39 20.86 -0.20
CA ALA A 118 2.79 19.54 -0.68
C ALA A 118 4.19 19.56 -1.31
N SER A 119 4.53 20.61 -2.07
CA SER A 119 5.85 20.80 -2.66
C SER A 119 6.95 20.88 -1.61
N HIS A 120 6.74 21.61 -0.51
CA HIS A 120 7.68 21.67 0.62
C HIS A 120 7.93 20.28 1.21
N ILE A 121 6.85 19.57 1.56
CA ILE A 121 6.97 18.23 2.17
C ILE A 121 7.63 17.23 1.21
N MET A 122 7.29 17.27 -0.09
CA MET A 122 7.91 16.38 -1.08
C MET A 122 9.40 16.71 -1.25
N THR A 123 9.80 17.98 -1.17
CA THR A 123 11.20 18.39 -1.19
C THR A 123 11.95 17.83 0.01
N ASP A 124 11.36 17.88 1.21
CA ASP A 124 11.96 17.30 2.42
C ASP A 124 12.11 15.78 2.35
N ILE A 125 11.15 15.08 1.73
CA ILE A 125 11.16 13.61 1.63
C ILE A 125 12.07 13.14 0.49
N PHE A 126 11.81 13.61 -0.74
CA PHE A 126 12.43 13.12 -1.98
C PHE A 126 13.62 13.94 -2.45
N GLY A 127 13.80 15.17 -1.94
CA GLY A 127 14.82 16.10 -2.43
C GLY A 127 14.36 16.94 -3.63
N PHE A 128 13.11 16.78 -4.07
CA PHE A 128 12.49 17.60 -5.10
C PHE A 128 11.00 17.80 -4.83
N GLY A 129 10.50 18.98 -5.19
CA GLY A 129 9.12 19.38 -5.02
C GLY A 129 8.32 19.34 -6.33
N ILE A 130 7.18 20.00 -6.30
CA ILE A 130 6.27 20.20 -7.43
C ILE A 130 6.79 21.38 -8.26
N THR A 131 6.84 21.23 -9.59
CA THR A 131 7.56 22.15 -10.48
C THR A 131 6.68 22.90 -11.46
N LYS A 132 5.59 22.30 -11.95
CA LYS A 132 4.66 22.96 -12.88
C LYS A 132 3.25 22.40 -12.81
N ASP A 133 2.25 23.24 -13.10
CA ASP A 133 0.90 22.78 -13.40
C ASP A 133 0.90 22.07 -14.76
N LEU A 134 0.32 20.88 -14.83
CA LEU A 134 0.17 20.15 -16.09
C LEU A 134 -1.08 20.56 -16.86
N GLN A 135 -2.00 21.32 -16.22
CA GLN A 135 -3.25 21.79 -16.79
C GLN A 135 -4.14 20.65 -17.33
N VAL A 136 -4.06 19.49 -16.67
CA VAL A 136 -4.84 18.29 -17.04
C VAL A 136 -5.54 17.71 -15.83
N ARG A 137 -6.67 17.04 -16.10
CA ARG A 137 -7.30 16.12 -15.16
C ARG A 137 -6.58 14.79 -15.21
N ARG A 138 -6.38 14.15 -14.06
CA ARG A 138 -5.67 12.87 -13.99
C ARG A 138 -6.15 12.03 -12.82
N ASP A 139 -6.27 10.71 -13.01
CA ASP A 139 -6.73 9.75 -11.99
C ASP A 139 -8.00 10.20 -11.25
N PHE A 140 -8.95 10.82 -11.97
CA PHE A 140 -10.22 11.35 -11.44
C PHE A 140 -10.09 12.55 -10.48
N TYR A 141 -8.93 13.20 -10.44
CA TYR A 141 -8.69 14.50 -9.83
C TYR A 141 -8.89 15.63 -10.86
N LEU A 142 -9.16 16.85 -10.37
CA LEU A 142 -9.49 18.00 -11.23
C LEU A 142 -8.25 18.70 -11.78
N SER A 143 -7.15 18.68 -11.04
CA SER A 143 -5.87 19.27 -11.45
C SER A 143 -4.73 18.30 -11.12
N ALA A 144 -3.66 18.39 -11.90
CA ALA A 144 -2.46 17.60 -11.73
C ALA A 144 -1.24 18.45 -12.01
N TRP A 145 -0.21 18.26 -11.18
CA TRP A 145 1.01 19.03 -11.18
C TRP A 145 2.21 18.09 -11.31
N GLU A 146 3.25 18.51 -12.01
CA GLU A 146 4.46 17.73 -12.18
C GLU A 146 5.27 17.71 -10.89
N LEU A 147 5.75 16.52 -10.51
CA LEU A 147 6.69 16.33 -9.42
C LEU A 147 8.09 16.17 -10.00
N GLY A 148 9.04 17.00 -9.56
CA GLY A 148 10.40 17.03 -10.11
C GLY A 148 10.42 17.34 -11.60
N ASN A 149 11.22 16.60 -12.37
CA ASN A 149 11.32 16.76 -13.82
C ASN A 149 10.72 15.54 -14.53
N ALA A 150 9.39 15.43 -14.48
CA ALA A 150 8.63 14.23 -14.86
C ALA A 150 8.94 12.97 -14.01
N TYR A 151 9.41 13.17 -12.78
CA TYR A 151 9.64 12.11 -11.79
C TYR A 151 8.35 11.59 -11.15
N GLY A 152 7.26 12.30 -11.38
CA GLY A 152 5.98 11.98 -10.82
C GLY A 152 4.94 13.04 -11.10
N TYR A 153 3.85 12.98 -10.35
CA TYR A 153 2.86 14.04 -10.32
C TYR A 153 2.10 14.04 -8.99
N VAL A 154 1.52 15.18 -8.67
CA VAL A 154 0.58 15.39 -7.56
C VAL A 154 -0.77 15.78 -8.14
N ALA A 155 -1.86 15.21 -7.65
CA ALA A 155 -3.19 15.51 -8.16
C ALA A 155 -4.17 15.84 -7.01
N ILE A 156 -4.99 16.86 -7.19
CA ILE A 156 -5.90 17.42 -6.18
C ILE A 156 -7.29 17.73 -6.78
N GLY A 157 -8.28 17.78 -5.89
CA GLY A 157 -9.64 18.14 -6.23
C GLY A 157 -10.47 16.97 -6.77
N GLY A 158 -11.78 17.22 -6.91
CA GLY A 158 -12.75 16.23 -7.37
C GLY A 158 -13.56 15.66 -6.20
N SER A 159 -14.88 15.85 -6.24
CA SER A 159 -15.79 15.45 -5.15
C SER A 159 -15.70 13.97 -4.79
N SER A 160 -15.50 13.11 -5.79
CA SER A 160 -15.34 11.66 -5.60
C SER A 160 -14.04 11.26 -4.88
N GLN A 161 -13.07 12.19 -4.77
CA GLN A 161 -11.79 11.96 -4.08
C GLN A 161 -11.84 12.27 -2.59
N ARG A 162 -12.95 12.83 -2.09
CA ARG A 162 -13.24 12.99 -0.66
C ARG A 162 -12.14 13.72 0.12
N GLY A 163 -11.66 14.84 -0.44
CA GLY A 163 -10.66 15.72 0.16
C GLY A 163 -9.30 15.04 0.34
N THR A 164 -8.85 14.32 -0.69
CA THR A 164 -7.52 13.70 -0.73
C THR A 164 -6.65 14.35 -1.78
N ILE A 165 -5.34 14.22 -1.61
CA ILE A 165 -4.32 14.56 -2.59
C ILE A 165 -3.56 13.29 -2.90
N LEU A 166 -3.38 13.02 -4.19
CA LEU A 166 -2.62 11.89 -4.70
C LEU A 166 -1.21 12.32 -5.04
N VAL A 167 -0.23 11.51 -4.63
CA VAL A 167 1.17 11.64 -5.03
C VAL A 167 1.57 10.36 -5.75
N ASN A 168 2.14 10.49 -6.95
CA ASN A 168 2.65 9.39 -7.75
C ASN A 168 4.12 9.62 -8.07
N LEU A 169 4.99 8.72 -7.61
CA LEU A 169 6.41 8.65 -7.92
C LEU A 169 6.66 7.53 -8.93
N THR A 170 7.26 7.85 -10.08
CA THR A 170 7.61 6.88 -11.13
C THR A 170 8.92 6.14 -10.79
N GLY A 171 9.31 5.13 -11.57
CA GLY A 171 10.63 4.50 -11.41
C GLY A 171 11.79 5.47 -11.58
N GLN A 172 11.68 6.40 -12.54
CA GLN A 172 12.66 7.47 -12.68
C GLN A 172 12.67 8.40 -11.46
N GLY A 173 11.50 8.68 -10.86
CA GLY A 173 11.43 9.42 -9.62
C GLY A 173 12.02 8.68 -8.42
N CYS A 174 11.89 7.36 -8.36
CA CYS A 174 12.53 6.54 -7.33
C CYS A 174 14.07 6.56 -7.45
N ILE A 175 14.59 6.62 -8.67
CA ILE A 175 16.03 6.79 -8.96
C ILE A 175 16.50 8.20 -8.57
N ALA A 176 15.71 9.23 -8.90
CA ALA A 176 16.08 10.62 -8.64
C ALA A 176 15.96 11.04 -7.18
N ALA A 177 15.17 10.32 -6.37
CA ALA A 177 14.91 10.67 -4.99
C ALA A 177 16.16 10.47 -4.13
N LYS A 178 16.43 11.41 -3.21
CA LYS A 178 17.57 11.30 -2.29
C LYS A 178 17.49 10.03 -1.45
N ASP A 179 18.64 9.43 -1.16
CA ASP A 179 18.77 8.19 -0.40
C ASP A 179 18.01 8.24 0.94
N GLY A 180 17.40 7.12 1.31
CA GLY A 180 16.60 7.00 2.54
C GLY A 180 15.22 7.66 2.47
N TRP A 181 14.71 7.98 1.28
CA TRP A 181 13.39 8.60 1.13
C TRP A 181 12.27 7.69 1.62
N GLU A 182 12.42 6.37 1.53
CA GLU A 182 11.41 5.43 2.00
C GLU A 182 11.16 5.55 3.50
N GLY A 183 12.23 5.64 4.29
CA GLY A 183 12.16 5.85 5.74
C GLY A 183 11.49 7.18 6.09
N ARG A 184 11.91 8.27 5.44
CA ARG A 184 11.31 9.60 5.62
C ARG A 184 9.83 9.63 5.25
N LEU A 185 9.46 8.98 4.13
CA LEU A 185 8.08 8.88 3.70
C LEU A 185 7.26 8.04 4.67
N TYR A 186 7.79 6.91 5.16
CA TYR A 186 7.12 6.11 6.17
C TYR A 186 6.80 6.95 7.41
N ASP A 187 7.77 7.70 7.93
CA ASP A 187 7.57 8.51 9.14
C ASP A 187 6.57 9.64 8.90
N PHE A 188 6.61 10.28 7.73
CA PHE A 188 5.59 11.24 7.32
C PHE A 188 4.20 10.61 7.29
N LEU A 189 4.03 9.47 6.60
CA LEU A 189 2.73 8.82 6.46
C LEU A 189 2.20 8.29 7.79
N ALA A 190 3.04 7.66 8.60
CA ALA A 190 2.63 7.04 9.86
C ALA A 190 2.36 8.06 10.98
N GLN A 191 3.15 9.13 11.07
CA GLN A 191 3.13 10.03 12.22
C GLN A 191 2.47 11.38 11.93
N THR A 192 2.56 11.84 10.67
CA THR A 192 2.13 13.20 10.30
C THR A 192 0.82 13.18 9.52
N ALA A 193 0.73 12.33 8.49
CA ALA A 193 -0.35 12.36 7.52
C ALA A 193 -1.72 11.94 8.08
N ALA A 194 -2.77 12.58 7.58
CA ALA A 194 -4.15 12.21 7.85
C ALA A 194 -4.68 11.29 6.75
N ARG A 195 -5.25 10.14 7.14
CA ARG A 195 -5.80 9.12 6.22
C ARG A 195 -4.81 8.69 5.10
N PRO A 196 -3.54 8.34 5.43
CA PRO A 196 -2.59 7.87 4.43
C PRO A 196 -3.09 6.56 3.81
N THR A 197 -2.88 6.38 2.51
CA THR A 197 -3.16 5.11 1.83
C THR A 197 -2.18 4.93 0.68
N ILE A 198 -1.39 3.86 0.71
CA ILE A 198 -0.64 3.43 -0.48
C ILE A 198 -1.66 2.78 -1.43
N THR A 199 -1.78 3.36 -2.63
CA THR A 199 -2.72 2.91 -3.66
C THR A 199 -2.05 2.03 -4.70
N ARG A 200 -0.73 2.20 -4.90
CA ARG A 200 0.11 1.33 -5.73
C ARG A 200 1.53 1.31 -5.21
N VAL A 201 2.16 0.13 -5.28
CA VAL A 201 3.61 -0.05 -5.13
C VAL A 201 4.07 -1.07 -6.16
N ASP A 202 5.18 -0.79 -6.84
CA ASP A 202 5.85 -1.75 -7.72
C ASP A 202 7.18 -2.12 -7.07
N LEU A 203 7.38 -3.41 -6.81
CA LEU A 203 8.58 -3.97 -6.19
C LEU A 203 9.41 -4.66 -7.27
N ALA A 204 10.69 -4.32 -7.40
CA ALA A 204 11.54 -4.82 -8.45
C ALA A 204 12.81 -5.50 -7.92
N HIS A 205 13.29 -6.50 -8.67
CA HIS A 205 14.61 -7.08 -8.54
C HIS A 205 15.26 -7.17 -9.93
N ASP A 206 16.50 -6.73 -10.05
CA ASP A 206 17.28 -6.76 -11.30
C ASP A 206 18.29 -7.91 -11.29
N CYS A 207 18.06 -8.90 -12.15
CA CYS A 207 19.03 -9.94 -12.50
C CYS A 207 20.00 -9.38 -13.54
N MET A 208 21.00 -8.62 -13.09
CA MET A 208 21.94 -7.91 -13.97
C MET A 208 22.81 -8.86 -14.80
N GLN A 209 23.00 -10.10 -14.37
CA GLN A 209 23.84 -11.10 -15.05
C GLN A 209 23.03 -12.31 -15.53
N GLY A 210 21.71 -12.20 -15.56
CA GLY A 210 20.83 -13.29 -16.01
C GLY A 210 20.74 -14.43 -14.99
N GLU A 211 20.85 -14.12 -13.70
CA GLU A 211 20.68 -15.06 -12.57
C GLU A 211 19.38 -15.88 -12.72
N TYR A 212 18.33 -15.20 -13.18
CA TYR A 212 17.10 -15.81 -13.67
C TYR A 212 16.68 -15.15 -14.98
N THR A 213 16.21 -15.96 -15.93
CA THR A 213 15.83 -15.52 -17.27
C THR A 213 14.30 -15.46 -17.44
N VAL A 214 13.85 -14.82 -18.52
CA VAL A 214 12.42 -14.82 -18.90
C VAL A 214 11.93 -16.25 -19.22
N ASP A 215 12.76 -17.08 -19.86
CA ASP A 215 12.44 -18.49 -20.12
C ASP A 215 12.28 -19.29 -18.82
N GLN A 216 13.15 -19.05 -17.84
CA GLN A 216 13.05 -19.70 -16.52
C GLN A 216 11.77 -19.29 -15.78
N ALA A 217 11.38 -18.02 -15.89
CA ALA A 217 10.13 -17.53 -15.31
C ALA A 217 8.90 -18.12 -16.03
N ASP A 218 8.96 -18.34 -17.34
CA ASP A 218 7.89 -19.01 -18.09
C ASP A 218 7.73 -20.46 -17.63
N GLN A 219 8.83 -21.19 -17.47
CA GLN A 219 8.81 -22.54 -16.92
C GLN A 219 8.24 -22.57 -15.48
N TRP A 220 8.60 -21.60 -14.63
CA TRP A 220 8.03 -21.51 -13.28
C TRP A 220 6.51 -21.29 -13.27
N TYR A 221 5.95 -20.70 -14.32
CA TYR A 221 4.51 -20.60 -14.47
C TYR A 221 3.89 -21.98 -14.72
N ASP A 222 4.47 -22.77 -15.63
CA ASP A 222 4.03 -24.14 -15.91
C ASP A 222 4.19 -25.07 -14.71
N ASP A 223 5.24 -24.87 -13.91
CA ASP A 223 5.48 -25.58 -12.65
C ASP A 223 4.51 -25.14 -11.53
N GLY A 224 3.63 -24.17 -11.80
CA GLY A 224 2.63 -23.68 -10.86
C GLY A 224 3.18 -22.74 -9.77
N LEU A 225 4.43 -22.30 -9.87
CA LEU A 225 5.12 -21.51 -8.84
C LEU A 225 4.68 -20.04 -8.78
N PHE A 226 3.81 -19.61 -9.69
CA PHE A 226 3.07 -18.34 -9.57
C PHE A 226 1.69 -18.49 -8.91
N THR A 227 1.30 -19.71 -8.51
CA THR A 227 0.00 -19.95 -7.87
C THR A 227 0.10 -19.76 -6.36
N ALA A 228 -0.29 -18.57 -5.88
CA ALA A 228 -0.31 -18.28 -4.45
C ALA A 228 -1.57 -18.82 -3.72
N SER A 229 -2.64 -19.13 -4.44
CA SER A 229 -3.91 -19.62 -3.88
C SER A 229 -4.76 -20.33 -4.93
N GLY A 230 -5.16 -21.58 -4.69
CA GLY A 230 -6.23 -22.31 -5.39
C GLY A 230 -6.11 -22.47 -6.92
N ARG A 231 -6.19 -21.36 -7.66
CA ARG A 231 -6.18 -21.30 -9.12
C ARG A 231 -4.97 -20.48 -9.60
N ALA A 232 -4.31 -20.99 -10.64
CA ALA A 232 -3.23 -20.28 -11.32
C ALA A 232 -3.70 -18.90 -11.84
N PRO A 233 -2.89 -17.84 -11.67
CA PRO A 233 -3.17 -16.54 -12.29
C PRO A 233 -3.14 -16.66 -13.82
N SER A 234 -3.77 -15.73 -14.55
CA SER A 234 -3.58 -15.69 -16.01
C SER A 234 -2.16 -15.26 -16.37
N HIS A 235 -1.63 -15.69 -17.51
CA HIS A 235 -0.40 -15.15 -18.07
C HIS A 235 -0.60 -14.56 -19.47
N GLU A 236 0.37 -13.75 -19.93
CA GLU A 236 0.45 -13.20 -21.29
C GLU A 236 1.92 -13.05 -21.70
N HIS A 237 2.27 -13.55 -22.88
CA HIS A 237 3.55 -13.32 -23.54
C HIS A 237 3.49 -12.03 -24.38
N ARG A 238 4.42 -11.09 -24.13
CA ARG A 238 4.60 -9.89 -24.96
C ARG A 238 6.03 -9.79 -25.48
N GLY A 239 6.19 -9.26 -26.70
CA GLY A 239 7.49 -9.18 -27.37
C GLY A 239 7.79 -10.38 -28.26
N ASP A 240 9.07 -10.55 -28.61
CA ASP A 240 9.52 -11.43 -29.69
C ASP A 240 9.71 -12.90 -29.25
N TRP A 241 8.70 -13.50 -28.62
CA TRP A 241 8.77 -14.86 -28.08
C TRP A 241 8.99 -15.95 -29.14
N ARG A 242 8.35 -15.82 -30.31
CA ARG A 242 8.42 -16.84 -31.36
C ARG A 242 9.74 -16.82 -32.13
N ASN A 243 10.30 -15.63 -32.35
CA ASN A 243 11.52 -15.40 -33.11
C ASN A 243 12.32 -14.29 -32.43
N PRO A 244 13.12 -14.59 -31.40
CA PRO A 244 13.87 -13.58 -30.65
C PRO A 244 14.85 -12.83 -31.56
N ARG A 245 14.74 -11.49 -31.61
CA ARG A 245 15.58 -10.59 -32.43
C ARG A 245 16.13 -9.41 -31.62
N GLY A 246 16.41 -9.59 -30.33
CA GLY A 246 16.99 -8.53 -29.50
C GLY A 246 16.01 -7.43 -29.04
N LYS A 247 14.73 -7.45 -29.47
CA LYS A 247 13.71 -6.47 -29.02
C LYS A 247 13.20 -6.68 -27.60
N GLY A 248 13.60 -7.77 -26.95
CA GLY A 248 13.14 -8.13 -25.63
C GLY A 248 11.80 -8.89 -25.60
N ARG A 249 11.66 -9.69 -24.56
CA ARG A 249 10.48 -10.48 -24.20
C ARG A 249 10.01 -10.07 -22.82
N SER A 250 8.71 -10.24 -22.60
CA SER A 250 8.08 -9.97 -21.32
C SER A 250 7.00 -11.01 -21.04
N LEU A 251 7.09 -11.62 -19.86
CA LEU A 251 6.06 -12.48 -19.30
C LEU A 251 5.24 -11.67 -18.29
N TYR A 252 3.94 -11.58 -18.51
CA TYR A 252 2.99 -10.95 -17.61
C TYR A 252 2.23 -12.05 -16.87
N VAL A 253 2.22 -12.03 -15.53
CA VAL A 253 1.49 -13.00 -14.70
C VAL A 253 0.54 -12.27 -13.75
N GLY A 254 -0.74 -12.61 -13.77
CA GLY A 254 -1.81 -11.90 -13.07
C GLY A 254 -2.48 -10.83 -13.93
N ARG A 255 -3.27 -9.96 -13.30
CA ARG A 255 -3.99 -8.87 -13.99
C ARG A 255 -4.06 -7.64 -13.10
N ARG A 256 -3.79 -6.46 -13.67
CA ARG A 256 -3.93 -5.17 -12.97
C ARG A 256 -5.32 -4.97 -12.33
N LYS A 257 -6.40 -5.36 -13.02
CA LYS A 257 -7.79 -5.31 -12.51
C LYS A 257 -7.99 -6.13 -11.21
N ASN A 258 -7.14 -7.12 -10.97
CA ASN A 258 -7.19 -7.94 -9.77
C ASN A 258 -6.25 -7.43 -8.66
N GLY A 259 -5.60 -6.29 -8.85
CA GLY A 259 -4.76 -5.62 -7.86
C GLY A 259 -3.36 -6.20 -7.65
N LYS A 260 -2.96 -7.21 -8.44
CA LYS A 260 -1.60 -7.76 -8.40
C LYS A 260 -1.20 -8.31 -9.77
N MET A 261 0.00 -7.96 -10.24
CA MET A 261 0.56 -8.42 -11.50
C MET A 261 2.09 -8.48 -11.40
N CYS A 262 2.70 -9.60 -11.79
CA CYS A 262 4.14 -9.70 -11.99
C CYS A 262 4.47 -9.50 -13.48
N ARG A 263 5.56 -8.81 -13.75
CA ARG A 263 6.18 -8.66 -15.06
C ARG A 263 7.62 -9.15 -14.95
N VAL A 264 8.00 -10.10 -15.79
CA VAL A 264 9.39 -10.54 -15.93
C VAL A 264 9.82 -10.19 -17.33
N TYR A 265 10.83 -9.34 -17.50
CA TYR A 265 11.20 -8.85 -18.82
C TYR A 265 12.69 -8.58 -18.98
N GLU A 266 13.17 -8.69 -20.22
CA GLU A 266 14.55 -8.39 -20.62
C GLU A 266 14.77 -6.86 -20.59
N LYS A 267 15.14 -6.34 -19.41
CA LYS A 267 15.29 -4.91 -19.14
C LYS A 267 16.42 -4.27 -19.94
N GLY A 268 17.53 -4.96 -20.13
CA GLY A 268 18.63 -4.43 -20.94
C GLY A 268 18.24 -4.25 -22.42
N MET A 269 17.46 -5.19 -22.97
CA MET A 269 16.89 -5.06 -24.33
C MET A 269 15.86 -3.94 -24.41
N GLU A 270 15.01 -3.75 -23.39
CA GLU A 270 14.10 -2.61 -23.31
C GLU A 270 14.86 -1.26 -23.28
N GLN A 271 16.08 -1.25 -22.75
CA GLN A 271 16.95 -0.08 -22.77
C GLN A 271 17.76 0.09 -24.06
N GLY A 272 17.72 -0.88 -24.96
CA GLY A 272 18.33 -0.86 -26.29
C GLY A 272 19.48 -1.83 -26.51
N ASP A 273 19.96 -2.55 -25.49
CA ASP A 273 21.04 -3.55 -25.62
C ASP A 273 20.46 -4.92 -25.97
N GLU A 274 20.52 -5.27 -27.26
CA GLU A 274 19.98 -6.51 -27.82
C GLU A 274 20.60 -7.80 -27.25
N THR A 275 21.80 -7.69 -26.65
CA THR A 275 22.56 -8.84 -26.13
C THR A 275 22.57 -8.89 -24.61
N SER A 276 21.88 -7.97 -23.96
CA SER A 276 21.94 -7.81 -22.52
C SER A 276 21.36 -9.02 -21.79
N PRO A 277 22.07 -9.59 -20.80
CA PRO A 277 21.50 -10.62 -19.93
C PRO A 277 20.56 -10.02 -18.86
N TRP A 278 20.44 -8.70 -18.79
CA TRP A 278 19.70 -8.00 -17.74
C TRP A 278 18.19 -8.27 -17.83
N VAL A 279 17.67 -9.00 -16.84
CA VAL A 279 16.24 -9.28 -16.65
C VAL A 279 15.73 -8.61 -15.39
N ARG A 280 14.54 -8.00 -15.44
CA ARG A 280 13.86 -7.43 -14.26
C ARG A 280 12.62 -8.24 -13.91
N PHE A 281 12.47 -8.56 -12.64
CA PHE A 281 11.24 -9.07 -12.03
C PHE A 281 10.55 -7.93 -11.31
N GLU A 282 9.34 -7.56 -11.71
CA GLU A 282 8.58 -6.43 -11.18
C GLU A 282 7.18 -6.86 -10.74
N VAL A 283 6.84 -6.66 -9.47
CA VAL A 283 5.52 -6.96 -8.89
C VAL A 283 4.77 -5.66 -8.65
N GLU A 284 3.80 -5.36 -9.53
CA GLU A 284 2.82 -4.28 -9.33
C GLU A 284 1.73 -4.76 -8.37
N VAL A 285 1.57 -4.06 -7.25
CA VAL A 285 0.46 -4.24 -6.31
C VAL A 285 -0.35 -2.97 -6.25
N ARG A 286 -1.66 -3.09 -6.43
CA ARG A 286 -2.62 -2.00 -6.22
C ARG A 286 -3.54 -2.32 -5.05
N ASN A 287 -4.10 -1.28 -4.43
CA ASN A 287 -5.06 -1.42 -3.34
C ASN A 287 -6.45 -1.90 -3.80
N ASP A 288 -6.61 -2.27 -5.08
CA ASP A 288 -7.74 -3.02 -5.59
C ASP A 288 -7.89 -4.33 -4.80
N LYS A 289 -8.97 -4.41 -4.01
CA LYS A 289 -9.27 -5.56 -3.13
C LYS A 289 -8.19 -5.83 -2.08
N ARG A 290 -7.28 -4.90 -1.79
CA ARG A 290 -6.19 -5.06 -0.81
C ARG A 290 -5.99 -3.80 0.00
N VAL A 291 -5.33 -3.93 1.15
CA VAL A 291 -4.73 -2.81 1.87
C VAL A 291 -3.23 -3.00 1.76
N ILE A 292 -2.53 -2.04 1.14
CA ILE A 292 -1.07 -2.07 1.07
C ILE A 292 -0.54 -1.46 2.38
N PRO A 293 0.16 -2.23 3.23
CA PRO A 293 0.68 -1.73 4.49
C PRO A 293 1.80 -0.73 4.25
N LEU A 294 1.94 0.26 5.15
CA LEU A 294 3.03 1.25 5.08
C LEU A 294 4.40 0.59 5.23
N ASP A 295 4.49 -0.54 5.94
CA ASP A 295 5.70 -1.32 6.16
C ASP A 295 6.38 -1.80 4.88
N VAL A 296 5.69 -1.76 3.72
CA VAL A 296 6.33 -1.99 2.42
C VAL A 296 7.44 -0.98 2.13
N LEU A 297 7.39 0.20 2.76
CA LEU A 297 8.44 1.22 2.72
C LEU A 297 9.62 0.90 3.65
N LEU A 298 9.54 -0.15 4.47
CA LEU A 298 10.60 -0.56 5.39
C LEU A 298 11.20 -1.93 5.00
N ASP A 299 10.38 -2.85 4.49
CA ASP A 299 10.81 -4.18 4.04
C ASP A 299 10.24 -4.53 2.65
N PRO A 300 10.63 -3.81 1.58
CA PRO A 300 10.18 -4.12 0.22
C PRO A 300 10.53 -5.57 -0.19
N SER A 301 11.65 -6.10 0.29
CA SER A 301 12.09 -7.48 0.00
C SER A 301 11.15 -8.53 0.56
N GLY A 302 10.68 -8.38 1.80
CA GLY A 302 9.73 -9.31 2.42
C GLY A 302 8.44 -9.42 1.62
N TYR A 303 7.91 -8.29 1.16
CA TYR A 303 6.71 -8.26 0.31
C TYR A 303 6.97 -8.77 -1.11
N PHE A 304 8.16 -8.56 -1.66
CA PHE A 304 8.55 -9.09 -2.97
C PHE A 304 8.59 -10.62 -2.94
N VAL A 305 9.36 -11.23 -2.03
CA VAL A 305 9.47 -12.70 -1.92
C VAL A 305 8.15 -13.34 -1.46
N GLY A 306 7.29 -12.58 -0.77
CA GLY A 306 5.95 -13.01 -0.37
C GLY A 306 4.88 -12.90 -1.47
N ALA A 307 5.18 -12.26 -2.60
CA ALA A 307 4.19 -12.03 -3.65
C ALA A 307 3.83 -13.30 -4.45
N TYR A 308 4.83 -14.14 -4.76
CA TYR A 308 4.65 -15.41 -5.49
C TYR A 308 5.65 -16.47 -4.99
N PRO A 309 5.30 -17.76 -4.96
CA PRO A 309 6.21 -18.82 -4.53
C PRO A 309 7.58 -18.83 -5.22
N CYS A 310 7.64 -18.62 -6.54
CA CYS A 310 8.89 -18.54 -7.30
C CYS A 310 9.83 -17.41 -6.83
N LEU A 311 9.29 -16.34 -6.26
CA LEU A 311 10.10 -15.21 -5.81
C LEU A 311 10.87 -15.51 -4.51
N ARG A 312 10.58 -16.64 -3.85
CA ARG A 312 11.38 -17.10 -2.71
C ARG A 312 12.78 -17.58 -3.11
N PHE A 313 13.00 -17.87 -4.39
CA PHE A 313 14.32 -18.27 -4.88
C PHE A 313 15.36 -17.15 -4.84
N PHE A 314 14.91 -15.88 -4.77
CA PHE A 314 15.79 -14.72 -4.63
C PHE A 314 16.34 -14.60 -3.21
N GLU A 315 15.56 -15.02 -2.20
CA GLU A 315 16.00 -14.98 -0.81
C GLU A 315 15.22 -15.99 0.05
N HIS A 316 15.81 -17.16 0.26
CA HIS A 316 15.15 -18.26 0.98
C HIS A 316 15.01 -17.98 2.48
N ALA A 317 15.98 -17.27 3.07
CA ALA A 317 16.07 -17.03 4.51
C ALA A 317 15.09 -15.95 5.01
N ARG A 318 14.70 -14.99 4.15
CA ARG A 318 13.78 -13.91 4.54
C ARG A 318 12.37 -14.42 4.73
N THR A 319 11.75 -14.06 5.85
CA THR A 319 10.33 -14.35 6.11
C THR A 319 9.43 -13.60 5.12
N PRO A 320 8.54 -14.28 4.38
CA PRO A 320 7.75 -13.64 3.34
C PRO A 320 6.58 -12.86 3.96
N GLN A 321 6.40 -11.62 3.53
CA GLN A 321 5.28 -10.78 3.94
C GLN A 321 4.15 -10.83 2.91
N ARG A 322 2.91 -11.00 3.36
CA ARG A 322 1.74 -11.09 2.48
C ARG A 322 0.86 -9.86 2.65
N ILE A 323 0.49 -9.25 1.53
CA ILE A 323 -0.48 -8.15 1.50
C ILE A 323 -1.89 -8.73 1.60
N GLU A 324 -2.60 -8.35 2.66
CA GLU A 324 -3.93 -8.85 2.94
C GLU A 324 -4.95 -8.45 1.86
N VAL A 325 -5.76 -9.43 1.46
CA VAL A 325 -6.88 -9.23 0.56
C VAL A 325 -8.09 -8.86 1.40
N LYS A 326 -8.70 -7.71 1.07
CA LYS A 326 -9.99 -7.28 1.61
C LYS A 326 -11.01 -8.39 1.35
N GLN A 327 -11.43 -9.08 2.40
CA GLN A 327 -12.55 -10.00 2.31
C GLN A 327 -13.82 -9.17 2.17
N LYS A 328 -14.38 -9.08 0.96
CA LYS A 328 -15.76 -8.63 0.82
C LYS A 328 -16.66 -9.79 1.24
N ALA A 329 -17.39 -9.63 2.34
CA ALA A 329 -18.60 -10.41 2.56
C ALA A 329 -19.51 -10.12 1.36
N ALA A 330 -19.60 -11.06 0.44
CA ALA A 330 -20.39 -10.89 -0.77
C ALA A 330 -21.86 -11.10 -0.42
N GLU A 331 -22.54 -10.04 -0.03
CA GLU A 331 -23.98 -10.05 0.19
C GLU A 331 -24.69 -10.51 -1.11
N ILE A 332 -25.70 -11.35 -0.97
CA ILE A 332 -26.52 -11.87 -2.05
C ILE A 332 -27.98 -11.56 -1.75
N ASN A 333 -28.71 -11.07 -2.75
CA ASN A 333 -30.15 -10.89 -2.63
C ASN A 333 -30.88 -12.22 -2.92
N VAL A 334 -32.18 -12.24 -2.69
CA VAL A 334 -33.04 -13.43 -2.89
C VAL A 334 -32.94 -13.95 -4.32
N ASP A 335 -33.03 -13.07 -5.33
CA ASP A 335 -33.00 -13.46 -6.75
C ASP A 335 -31.70 -14.15 -7.16
N ALA A 336 -30.56 -13.61 -6.71
CA ALA A 336 -29.27 -14.21 -7.00
C ALA A 336 -29.09 -15.54 -6.25
N SER A 337 -29.71 -15.70 -5.08
CA SER A 337 -29.72 -16.97 -4.34
C SER A 337 -30.53 -18.04 -5.07
N LEU A 338 -31.72 -17.69 -5.57
CA LEU A 338 -32.55 -18.57 -6.41
C LEU A 338 -31.84 -18.95 -7.71
N ARG A 339 -31.17 -18.00 -8.36
CA ARG A 339 -30.38 -18.27 -9.57
C ARG A 339 -29.23 -19.23 -9.30
N ASN A 340 -28.54 -19.09 -8.17
CA ASN A 340 -27.48 -20.02 -7.78
C ASN A 340 -28.03 -21.43 -7.56
N ILE A 341 -29.16 -21.57 -6.85
CA ILE A 341 -29.82 -22.87 -6.66
C ILE A 341 -30.19 -23.49 -8.02
N LEU A 342 -30.77 -22.70 -8.93
CA LEU A 342 -31.13 -23.16 -10.27
C LEU A 342 -29.91 -23.66 -11.07
N ILE A 343 -28.81 -22.90 -11.08
CA ILE A 343 -27.60 -23.26 -11.84
C ILE A 343 -26.92 -24.48 -11.25
N SER A 344 -26.72 -24.49 -9.92
CA SER A 344 -25.97 -25.53 -9.24
C SER A 344 -26.75 -26.83 -9.10
N TYR A 345 -28.06 -26.74 -8.83
CA TYR A 345 -28.86 -27.89 -8.40
C TYR A 345 -30.16 -28.10 -9.20
N GLY A 346 -30.53 -27.18 -10.10
CA GLY A 346 -31.79 -27.26 -10.86
C GLY A 346 -31.95 -28.53 -11.69
N LYS A 347 -30.85 -29.08 -12.23
CA LYS A 347 -30.88 -30.36 -12.97
C LYS A 347 -31.30 -31.54 -12.09
N TYR A 348 -30.86 -31.56 -10.82
CA TYR A 348 -31.27 -32.59 -9.87
C TYR A 348 -32.74 -32.41 -9.47
N ALA A 349 -33.15 -31.17 -9.21
CA ALA A 349 -34.55 -30.85 -8.88
C ALA A 349 -35.52 -31.30 -9.99
N ALA A 350 -35.13 -31.17 -11.27
CA ALA A 350 -35.95 -31.61 -12.40
C ALA A 350 -36.23 -33.13 -12.42
N VAL A 351 -35.31 -33.93 -11.88
CA VAL A 351 -35.44 -35.40 -11.83
C VAL A 351 -36.10 -35.86 -10.53
N LEU A 352 -35.69 -35.27 -9.39
CA LEU A 352 -36.09 -35.74 -8.07
C LEU A 352 -37.52 -35.32 -7.70
N ARG A 353 -37.98 -34.14 -8.14
CA ARG A 353 -39.34 -33.66 -7.85
C ARG A 353 -40.44 -34.60 -8.37
N PRO A 354 -40.44 -35.06 -9.64
CA PRO A 354 -41.44 -36.01 -10.12
C PRO A 354 -41.37 -37.39 -9.44
N LEU A 355 -40.18 -37.81 -8.99
CA LEU A 355 -39.96 -39.14 -8.42
C LEU A 355 -40.45 -39.24 -6.97
N MET A 356 -40.30 -38.17 -6.19
CA MET A 356 -40.58 -38.18 -4.75
C MET A 356 -41.81 -37.36 -4.36
N GLY A 357 -42.31 -36.53 -5.28
CA GLY A 357 -43.31 -35.51 -4.98
C GLY A 357 -42.68 -34.24 -4.41
N ASP A 358 -43.38 -33.12 -4.56
CA ASP A 358 -42.85 -31.78 -4.26
C ASP A 358 -42.55 -31.58 -2.77
N GLU A 359 -43.45 -31.96 -1.85
CA GLU A 359 -43.24 -31.80 -0.40
C GLU A 359 -42.05 -32.61 0.11
N ALA A 360 -42.01 -33.92 -0.19
CA ALA A 360 -40.95 -34.80 0.27
C ALA A 360 -39.57 -34.37 -0.27
N PHE A 361 -39.51 -33.82 -1.49
CA PHE A 361 -38.28 -33.26 -2.04
C PHE A 361 -37.84 -32.00 -1.29
N LEU A 362 -38.74 -31.04 -1.06
CA LEU A 362 -38.41 -29.79 -0.37
C LEU A 362 -37.98 -30.04 1.08
N ASP A 363 -38.65 -30.95 1.79
CA ASP A 363 -38.29 -31.35 3.15
C ASP A 363 -36.91 -32.00 3.22
N ALA A 364 -36.52 -32.75 2.18
CA ALA A 364 -35.23 -33.42 2.13
C ALA A 364 -34.05 -32.47 1.88
N ILE A 365 -34.25 -31.37 1.14
CA ILE A 365 -33.17 -30.43 0.76
C ILE A 365 -33.09 -29.18 1.63
N THR A 366 -34.12 -28.90 2.43
CA THR A 366 -34.16 -27.74 3.32
C THR A 366 -33.36 -28.01 4.58
N SER A 367 -32.44 -27.09 4.92
CA SER A 367 -31.65 -27.20 6.15
C SER A 367 -32.54 -27.16 7.39
N LYS A 368 -32.27 -28.05 8.35
CA LYS A 368 -32.93 -28.08 9.66
C LYS A 368 -32.27 -27.17 10.70
N SER A 369 -31.21 -26.44 10.34
CA SER A 369 -30.49 -25.56 11.28
C SER A 369 -31.30 -24.34 11.71
N GLY A 370 -32.30 -23.92 10.92
CA GLY A 370 -33.05 -22.67 11.16
C GLY A 370 -32.23 -21.39 10.95
N GLU A 371 -30.95 -21.54 10.63
CA GLU A 371 -30.03 -20.42 10.41
C GLU A 371 -30.15 -19.90 8.98
N TRP A 372 -30.16 -18.57 8.88
CA TRP A 372 -30.13 -17.91 7.59
C TRP A 372 -28.74 -18.01 6.97
N PRO A 373 -28.63 -18.17 5.64
CA PRO A 373 -27.34 -18.06 4.98
C PRO A 373 -26.72 -16.70 5.31
N MET A 374 -25.51 -16.69 5.87
CA MET A 374 -24.80 -15.49 6.33
C MET A 374 -24.72 -14.36 5.29
N ARG A 375 -24.82 -14.71 4.01
CA ARG A 375 -24.74 -13.78 2.87
C ARG A 375 -26.11 -13.29 2.37
N LEU A 376 -27.21 -13.93 2.75
CA LEU A 376 -28.55 -13.61 2.27
C LEU A 376 -29.11 -12.39 3.02
N LYS A 377 -29.43 -11.32 2.29
CA LYS A 377 -30.10 -10.12 2.84
C LYS A 377 -31.54 -10.07 2.34
N VAL A 378 -32.49 -9.98 3.26
CA VAL A 378 -33.91 -9.69 2.98
C VAL A 378 -34.23 -8.30 3.53
N PRO A 379 -34.57 -7.32 2.69
CA PRO A 379 -35.01 -6.02 3.16
C PRO A 379 -36.33 -6.16 3.94
N GLY A 380 -36.34 -5.74 5.21
CA GLY A 380 -37.54 -5.71 6.04
C GLY A 380 -37.25 -5.02 7.37
N TYR A 381 -38.16 -4.18 7.83
CA TYR A 381 -37.99 -3.43 9.08
C TYR A 381 -37.86 -4.35 10.31
N GLU A 382 -38.43 -5.55 10.23
CA GLU A 382 -38.37 -6.62 11.24
C GLU A 382 -36.98 -7.26 11.35
N PHE A 383 -36.14 -7.12 10.32
CA PHE A 383 -34.80 -7.69 10.24
C PHE A 383 -33.70 -6.62 10.39
N CYS A 384 -34.06 -5.37 10.69
CA CYS A 384 -33.11 -4.30 10.94
C CYS A 384 -32.38 -4.53 12.27
N GLU A 385 -31.07 -4.27 12.28
CA GLU A 385 -30.34 -4.20 13.54
C GLU A 385 -30.93 -3.12 14.45
N THR A 386 -30.83 -3.34 15.77
CA THR A 386 -31.23 -2.34 16.77
C THR A 386 -30.56 -1.01 16.43
N PRO A 387 -31.31 0.09 16.29
CA PRO A 387 -30.73 1.40 16.01
C PRO A 387 -29.70 1.77 17.07
N ILE A 388 -28.60 2.43 16.68
CA ILE A 388 -27.51 2.83 17.59
C ILE A 388 -27.99 3.56 18.85
N HIS A 389 -29.03 4.39 18.76
CA HIS A 389 -29.61 5.11 19.90
C HIS A 389 -30.41 4.24 20.88
N LYS A 390 -30.69 2.98 20.50
CA LYS A 390 -31.34 1.95 21.34
C LYS A 390 -30.38 0.83 21.74
N ARG A 391 -29.14 0.87 21.26
CA ARG A 391 -28.10 -0.06 21.73
C ARG A 391 -27.66 0.44 23.10
N ASP A 392 -27.45 -0.49 24.04
CA ASP A 392 -26.82 -0.14 25.32
C ASP A 392 -25.47 0.48 25.02
N VAL A 393 -25.23 1.67 25.59
CA VAL A 393 -23.93 2.33 25.49
C VAL A 393 -22.94 1.40 26.19
N PRO A 394 -21.93 0.84 25.50
CA PRO A 394 -20.88 0.10 26.18
C PRO A 394 -20.28 1.07 27.19
N GLN A 395 -20.30 0.71 28.47
CA GLN A 395 -19.65 1.49 29.50
C GLN A 395 -18.23 1.72 29.03
N ALA A 396 -17.88 2.98 28.75
CA ALA A 396 -16.56 3.30 28.23
C ALA A 396 -15.55 2.73 29.22
N PHE A 397 -14.68 1.83 28.75
CA PHE A 397 -13.54 1.40 29.53
C PHE A 397 -12.72 2.66 29.80
N ASN A 398 -12.80 3.15 31.03
CA ASN A 398 -12.12 4.35 31.44
C ASN A 398 -10.75 3.87 31.93
N ASP A 399 -9.74 3.96 31.06
CA ASP A 399 -8.34 3.56 31.35
C ASP A 399 -7.70 4.30 32.55
N LEU A 400 -8.46 5.16 33.23
CA LEU A 400 -8.04 6.05 34.31
C LEU A 400 -8.87 5.89 35.59
N ASP A 401 -9.65 4.81 35.74
CA ASP A 401 -10.33 4.48 37.00
C ASP A 401 -9.50 3.45 37.80
N PRO A 402 -8.75 3.86 38.83
CA PRO A 402 -7.90 2.99 39.65
C PRO A 402 -8.72 2.21 40.72
N SER A 403 -10.01 1.94 40.45
CA SER A 403 -10.87 1.17 41.36
C SER A 403 -11.20 -0.23 40.86
N ASP A 404 -10.79 -0.60 39.64
CA ASP A 404 -11.07 -1.92 39.02
C ASP A 404 -9.84 -2.87 39.02
N ASP A 405 -8.69 -2.40 39.49
CA ASP A 405 -7.47 -3.16 39.63
C ASP A 405 -7.41 -3.95 40.96
N GLY A 406 -8.41 -4.81 41.20
CA GLY A 406 -8.27 -6.11 41.89
C GLY A 406 -7.44 -6.27 43.18
N TRP A 407 -7.14 -5.21 43.94
CA TRP A 407 -6.45 -5.33 45.24
C TRP A 407 -7.47 -5.66 46.35
N PRO A 408 -7.29 -6.77 47.10
CA PRO A 408 -8.17 -7.10 48.20
C PRO A 408 -7.72 -6.33 49.44
N GLU A 409 -8.27 -5.13 49.66
CA GLU A 409 -8.11 -4.44 50.92
C GLU A 409 -9.30 -4.64 51.86
N GLU A 410 -8.91 -4.78 53.12
CA GLU A 410 -9.66 -5.26 54.26
C GLU A 410 -10.86 -4.38 54.65
N GLN A 411 -11.79 -5.03 55.34
CA GLN A 411 -12.94 -4.45 56.02
C GLN A 411 -12.56 -3.26 56.91
N VAL A 412 -13.15 -2.08 56.66
CA VAL A 412 -13.41 -1.09 57.72
C VAL A 412 -14.77 -0.38 57.52
N PHE A 413 -15.74 -0.81 58.34
CA PHE A 413 -16.82 -0.07 59.02
C PHE A 413 -17.77 0.93 58.29
N ARG A 414 -19.03 0.45 58.17
CA ARG A 414 -20.37 1.02 58.46
C ARG A 414 -20.86 2.41 57.94
N PRO A 415 -22.18 2.52 57.65
CA PRO A 415 -22.78 3.66 56.95
C PRO A 415 -23.28 4.77 57.91
N ALA A 416 -23.37 5.99 57.39
CA ALA A 416 -24.20 7.04 57.97
C ALA A 416 -25.39 7.31 57.04
N ASP A 417 -26.55 6.84 57.46
CA ASP A 417 -27.87 7.24 56.96
C ASP A 417 -28.06 8.75 57.14
N ILE A 418 -28.45 9.47 56.08
CA ILE A 418 -29.26 10.69 56.19
C ILE A 418 -30.31 10.69 55.07
N CYS A 419 -31.57 10.44 55.47
CA CYS A 419 -32.77 10.82 54.74
C CYS A 419 -32.97 12.34 54.78
N THR A 420 -33.37 12.92 53.64
CA THR A 420 -34.40 13.98 53.41
C THR A 420 -34.26 14.38 51.93
N GLY A 421 -35.22 14.28 51.01
CA GLY A 421 -36.67 14.35 51.10
C GLY A 421 -37.15 15.75 50.74
N VAL A 422 -37.24 16.11 49.44
CA VAL A 422 -38.19 17.12 48.91
C VAL A 422 -38.47 16.85 47.42
N ASN A 423 -39.74 16.57 47.12
CA ASN A 423 -40.32 16.51 45.78
C ASN A 423 -40.65 17.92 45.26
N TYR A 424 -40.51 18.16 43.96
CA TYR A 424 -41.33 19.14 43.24
C TYR A 424 -41.82 18.53 41.93
N GLU A 425 -43.12 18.23 41.90
CA GLU A 425 -43.91 18.01 40.69
C GLU A 425 -44.11 19.36 39.97
N VAL A 426 -44.03 19.35 38.64
CA VAL A 426 -44.67 20.37 37.80
C VAL A 426 -45.43 19.65 36.69
N SER A 427 -46.75 19.84 36.73
CA SER A 427 -47.77 19.29 35.85
C SER A 427 -47.87 19.99 34.49
N GLU A 428 -48.33 19.22 33.52
CA GLU A 428 -48.64 19.52 32.12
C GLU A 428 -49.63 20.69 31.89
N ARG A 429 -49.56 21.28 30.69
CA ARG A 429 -50.73 21.76 29.93
C ARG A 429 -50.57 21.50 28.43
N SER A 430 -51.73 21.30 27.82
CA SER A 430 -52.06 20.54 26.62
C SER A 430 -52.29 21.38 25.35
N GLU A 431 -52.35 20.65 24.24
CA GLU A 431 -53.20 20.82 23.03
C GLU A 431 -52.82 21.79 21.91
N GLY A 432 -52.84 21.23 20.68
CA GLY A 432 -52.84 21.95 19.40
C GLY A 432 -52.75 21.02 18.18
N LEU A 433 -53.90 20.55 17.70
CA LEU A 433 -54.11 19.76 16.47
C LEU A 433 -53.74 20.55 15.20
N GLY A 434 -53.28 19.89 14.13
CA GLY A 434 -53.04 20.57 12.85
C GLY A 434 -52.49 19.75 11.68
N ASN A 435 -53.32 18.80 11.19
CA ASN A 435 -53.58 18.43 9.80
C ASN A 435 -52.53 17.87 8.82
N GLU A 436 -53.03 16.87 8.10
CA GLU A 436 -52.47 16.02 7.06
C GLU A 436 -52.25 16.76 5.72
N GLY A 437 -51.25 16.31 4.95
CA GLY A 437 -51.01 16.73 3.58
C GLY A 437 -50.63 15.54 2.70
N GLU A 438 -51.65 14.93 2.08
CA GLU A 438 -51.54 13.89 1.07
C GLU A 438 -50.85 14.38 -0.22
N GLN A 439 -50.09 13.48 -0.85
CA GLN A 439 -49.51 13.63 -2.17
C GLN A 439 -50.55 13.31 -3.25
N GLY A 440 -50.80 14.27 -4.15
CA GLY A 440 -51.64 14.12 -5.34
C GLY A 440 -50.82 14.08 -6.64
N HIS A 441 -51.23 13.18 -7.52
CA HIS A 441 -50.67 12.78 -8.81
C HIS A 441 -50.83 13.81 -9.95
N ASP A 442 -50.02 13.61 -10.99
CA ASP A 442 -50.25 13.81 -12.44
C ASP A 442 -50.33 15.22 -13.07
N GLY A 443 -49.49 15.40 -14.10
CA GLY A 443 -49.59 16.48 -15.09
C GLY A 443 -48.68 16.26 -16.31
N LYS A 444 -49.22 15.63 -17.36
CA LYS A 444 -48.63 15.37 -18.69
C LYS A 444 -48.51 16.63 -19.57
N ARG A 445 -47.54 16.58 -20.51
CA ARG A 445 -47.49 17.17 -21.88
C ARG A 445 -47.30 18.70 -21.97
N HIS A 446 -46.62 19.32 -22.95
CA HIS A 446 -46.15 18.94 -24.30
C HIS A 446 -45.17 20.03 -24.83
N GLY A 447 -44.25 19.66 -25.74
CA GLY A 447 -44.06 20.39 -27.01
C GLY A 447 -42.92 21.41 -27.18
N PHE A 448 -42.08 21.14 -28.21
CA PHE A 448 -41.41 22.07 -29.16
C PHE A 448 -40.57 23.23 -28.57
N ARG A 449 -39.26 23.31 -28.82
CA ARG A 449 -38.58 23.45 -30.11
C ARG A 449 -37.10 23.09 -29.98
#